data_AF-A0A9D4EZ87-F1
#
_entry.id   AF-A0A9D4EZ87-F1
#
_cell.length_a   1.000
_cell.length_b   1.000
_cell.length_c   1.000
_cell.angle_alpha   90.00
_cell.angle_beta   90.00
_cell.angle_gamma   90.00
#
_symmetry.space_group_name_H-M   'P 1'
#
loop_
_entity.id
_entity.type
_entity.pdbx_description
1 polymer ?
#
loop_
_entity_poly.entity_id
_entity_poly.type
_entity_poly.pdbx_seq_one_letter_code
_entity_poly.pdbx_strand_id
1 'polypeptide(L)'
;MDHLRGIDYRHGTRGPGTWACTICRQRFRHPKVLNCYHVFCMDCLHQHVLQFCRNGLFPCPICKVLIPLPVWGGLDAFETVVMPKKR
;
A
#
# COMPACT_ATOMS: atom_id res chain seq x y z
N MET A 1 7.70 -32.40 -24.20
CA MET A 1 6.45 -31.98 -23.54
C MET A 1 6.83 -31.32 -22.23
N ASP A 2 7.21 -30.05 -22.25
CA ASP A 2 7.39 -29.25 -21.04
C ASP A 2 6.88 -27.84 -21.31
N HIS A 3 5.62 -27.65 -20.94
CA HIS A 3 4.83 -26.43 -21.13
C HIS A 3 4.68 -25.73 -19.78
N LEU A 4 5.79 -25.45 -19.10
CA LEU A 4 5.78 -24.67 -17.86
C LEU A 4 5.95 -23.18 -18.19
N ARG A 5 4.81 -22.64 -18.61
CA ARG A 5 4.35 -21.23 -18.61
C ARG A 5 5.42 -20.18 -18.32
N GLY A 6 5.82 -19.48 -19.38
CA GLY A 6 6.47 -18.19 -19.26
C GLY A 6 5.63 -17.23 -18.42
N ILE A 7 6.28 -16.55 -17.49
CA ILE A 7 5.75 -15.30 -16.96
C ILE A 7 6.20 -14.24 -17.96
N ASP A 8 5.47 -14.15 -19.07
CA ASP A 8 5.59 -13.03 -19.98
C ASP A 8 5.03 -11.80 -19.28
N TYR A 9 5.92 -10.96 -18.76
CA TYR A 9 5.58 -9.66 -18.15
C TYR A 9 5.08 -8.63 -19.18
N ARG A 10 4.70 -9.02 -20.41
CA ARG A 10 4.18 -8.11 -21.44
C ARG A 10 2.67 -8.21 -21.55
N HIS A 11 1.92 -7.86 -20.50
CA HIS A 11 0.61 -7.19 -20.61
C HIS A 11 0.23 -6.49 -19.29
N GLY A 12 1.09 -5.59 -18.83
CA GLY A 12 0.76 -4.51 -17.89
C GLY A 12 1.27 -3.20 -18.48
N THR A 13 0.41 -2.53 -19.24
CA THR A 13 0.55 -1.17 -19.82
C THR A 13 1.56 -0.24 -19.14
N ARG A 14 2.33 0.48 -19.98
CA ARG A 14 2.99 1.76 -19.70
C ARG A 14 2.36 2.56 -18.53
N GLY A 15 3.14 2.80 -17.47
CA GLY A 15 3.07 4.00 -16.62
C GLY A 15 3.23 3.81 -15.11
N PRO A 16 3.70 4.86 -14.39
CA PRO A 16 5.03 5.48 -14.42
C PRO A 16 5.94 4.82 -13.36
N GLY A 17 7.13 5.34 -13.04
CA GLY A 17 7.75 4.99 -11.75
C GLY A 17 6.75 5.30 -10.63
N THR A 18 6.13 4.29 -10.01
CA THR A 18 4.81 4.39 -9.35
C THR A 18 4.86 5.03 -7.96
N TRP A 19 5.00 6.35 -7.93
CA TRP A 19 4.88 7.17 -6.73
C TRP A 19 3.41 7.52 -6.49
N ALA A 20 2.51 6.56 -6.69
CA ALA A 20 1.07 6.76 -6.69
C ALA A 20 0.34 5.73 -5.82
N CYS A 21 -0.61 6.22 -5.03
CA CYS A 21 -1.46 5.42 -4.15
C CYS A 21 -2.48 4.63 -4.96
N THR A 22 -2.65 3.34 -4.67
CA THR A 22 -3.61 2.49 -5.41
C THR A 22 -5.07 2.75 -5.02
N ILE A 23 -5.32 3.35 -3.85
CA ILE A 23 -6.67 3.73 -3.39
C ILE A 23 -7.16 4.97 -4.14
N CYS A 24 -6.43 6.09 -4.07
CA CYS A 24 -6.84 7.34 -4.71
C CYS A 24 -6.29 7.54 -6.13
N ARG A 25 -5.35 6.70 -6.58
CA ARG A 25 -4.66 6.78 -7.88
C ARG A 25 -3.91 8.10 -8.11
N GLN A 26 -3.59 8.81 -7.03
CA GLN A 26 -2.85 10.08 -7.02
C GLN A 26 -1.45 9.89 -6.43
N ARG A 27 -0.60 10.92 -6.55
CA ARG A 27 0.70 10.97 -5.86
C ARG A 27 0.55 10.76 -4.35
N PHE A 28 1.49 10.03 -3.75
CA PHE A 28 1.48 9.78 -2.31
C PHE A 28 1.49 11.08 -1.50
N ARG A 29 0.49 11.26 -0.63
CA ARG A 29 0.41 12.33 0.37
C ARG A 29 0.58 11.69 1.74
N HIS A 30 1.68 12.01 2.42
CA HIS A 30 2.10 11.35 3.67
C HIS A 30 2.06 9.81 3.53
N PRO A 31 2.95 9.23 2.69
CA PRO A 31 2.97 7.78 2.49
C PRO A 31 3.23 7.05 3.82
N LYS A 32 2.34 6.13 4.17
CA LYS A 32 2.52 5.19 5.28
C LYS A 32 2.85 3.82 4.69
N VAL A 33 3.93 3.22 5.19
CA VAL A 33 4.35 1.88 4.80
C VAL A 33 3.76 0.88 5.78
N LEU A 34 3.05 -0.10 5.22
CA LEU A 34 2.51 -1.22 5.97
C LEU A 34 3.55 -2.33 6.15
N ASN A 35 3.37 -3.20 7.15
CA ASN A 35 4.24 -4.35 7.40
C ASN A 35 4.32 -5.35 6.22
N CYS A 36 3.39 -5.28 5.28
CA CYS A 36 3.41 -6.03 4.03
C CYS A 36 4.17 -5.32 2.89
N TYR A 37 4.95 -4.27 3.19
CA TYR A 37 5.72 -3.45 2.25
C TYR A 37 4.90 -2.74 1.16
N HIS A 38 3.61 -2.51 1.41
CA HIS A 38 2.76 -1.71 0.53
C HIS A 38 2.59 -0.30 1.10
N VAL A 39 2.63 0.70 0.21
CA VAL A 39 2.59 2.12 0.56
C VAL A 39 1.26 2.71 0.13
N PHE A 40 0.65 3.51 1.01
CA PHE A 40 -0.61 4.21 0.76
C PHE A 40 -0.55 5.63 1.33
N CYS A 41 -1.40 6.54 0.85
CA CYS A 41 -1.59 7.82 1.53
C CYS A 41 -2.18 7.59 2.91
N MET A 42 -1.71 8.33 3.92
CA MET A 42 -2.24 8.28 5.28
C MET A 42 -3.77 8.42 5.32
N ASP A 43 -4.33 9.41 4.62
CA ASP A 43 -5.78 9.64 4.59
C ASP A 43 -6.54 8.48 3.96
N CYS A 44 -6.03 7.93 2.85
CA CYS A 44 -6.65 6.81 2.16
C CYS A 44 -6.61 5.54 3.02
N LEU A 45 -5.48 5.31 3.69
CA LEU A 45 -5.33 4.22 4.62
C LEU A 45 -6.28 4.40 5.81
N HIS A 46 -6.46 5.62 6.31
CA HIS A 46 -7.39 5.94 7.40
C HIS A 46 -8.82 5.59 7.05
N GLN A 47 -9.32 6.04 5.90
CA GLN A 47 -10.65 5.67 5.43
C GLN A 47 -10.81 4.16 5.25
N HIS A 48 -9.77 3.48 4.74
CA HIS A 48 -9.77 2.04 4.59
C HIS A 48 -9.84 1.30 5.94
N VAL A 49 -9.05 1.73 6.92
CA VAL A 49 -9.10 1.20 8.29
C VAL A 49 -10.47 1.47 8.92
N LEU A 50 -11.03 2.68 8.81
CA LEU A 50 -12.37 2.98 9.34
C LEU A 50 -13.46 2.07 8.76
N GLN A 51 -13.34 1.68 7.49
CA GLN A 51 -14.33 0.85 6.81
C GLN A 51 -14.13 -0.66 7.03
N PHE A 52 -12.88 -1.14 7.10
CA PHE A 52 -12.56 -2.57 7.06
C PHE A 52 -11.88 -3.09 8.34
N CYS A 53 -11.52 -2.23 9.29
CA CYS A 53 -10.93 -2.67 10.55
C CYS A 53 -11.96 -3.42 11.39
N ARG A 54 -11.61 -4.64 11.79
CA ARG A 54 -12.37 -5.44 12.75
C ARG A 54 -11.40 -5.95 13.81
N ASN A 55 -11.75 -5.76 15.07
CA ASN A 55 -10.93 -6.21 16.20
C ASN A 55 -9.49 -5.66 16.18
N GLY A 56 -9.27 -4.45 15.67
CA GLY A 56 -7.95 -3.84 15.57
C GLY A 56 -7.08 -4.40 14.43
N LEU A 57 -7.64 -5.19 13.51
CA LEU A 57 -6.96 -5.74 12.33
C LEU A 57 -7.68 -5.26 11.07
N PHE A 58 -6.93 -4.90 10.04
CA PHE A 58 -7.50 -4.55 8.73
C PHE A 58 -6.75 -5.25 7.59
N PRO A 59 -7.42 -5.61 6.48
CA PRO A 59 -6.78 -6.24 5.34
C PRO A 59 -6.09 -5.20 4.45
N CYS A 60 -4.88 -5.50 3.97
CA CYS A 60 -4.20 -4.70 2.95
C CYS A 60 -5.03 -4.67 1.64
N PRO A 61 -5.25 -3.50 1.02
CA PRO A 61 -5.99 -3.39 -0.25
C PRO A 61 -5.37 -4.16 -1.42
N ILE A 62 -4.06 -4.44 -1.36
CA ILE A 62 -3.32 -5.08 -2.46
C ILE A 62 -3.19 -6.59 -2.21
N CYS A 63 -2.56 -6.98 -1.10
CA CYS A 63 -2.26 -8.38 -0.82
C CYS A 63 -3.23 -9.07 0.16
N LYS A 64 -4.21 -8.33 0.72
CA LYS A 64 -5.19 -8.82 1.70
C LYS A 64 -4.62 -9.36 3.01
N VAL A 65 -3.31 -9.20 3.23
CA VAL A 65 -2.65 -9.51 4.51
C VAL A 65 -3.28 -8.70 5.62
N LEU A 66 -3.63 -9.34 6.73
CA LEU A 66 -4.18 -8.69 7.90
C LEU A 66 -3.07 -7.95 8.64
N ILE A 67 -3.29 -6.67 8.91
CA ILE A 67 -2.31 -5.80 9.56
C ILE A 67 -2.89 -5.33 10.88
N PRO A 68 -2.15 -5.51 11.99
CA PRO A 68 -2.56 -5.00 13.29
C PRO A 68 -2.45 -3.48 13.30
N LEU A 69 -3.52 -2.81 13.71
CA LEU A 69 -3.52 -1.40 14.00
C LEU A 69 -2.89 -1.21 15.39
N PRO A 70 -1.79 -0.46 15.51
CA PRO A 70 -1.18 -0.22 16.81
C PRO A 70 -2.14 0.61 17.67
N VAL A 71 -2.44 0.08 18.86
CA VAL A 71 -3.35 0.69 19.85
C VAL A 71 -2.90 2.06 20.33
N TRP A 72 -1.60 2.35 20.24
CA TRP A 72 -1.01 3.64 20.58
C TRP A 72 -0.47 4.29 19.30
N GLY A 73 -1.01 5.45 18.93
CA GLY A 73 -0.57 6.20 17.74
C GLY A 73 -1.24 5.82 16.41
N GLY A 74 -2.13 4.81 16.35
CA GLY A 74 -2.98 4.54 15.18
C GLY A 74 -2.20 4.42 13.87
N LEU A 75 -2.67 5.10 12.81
CA LEU A 75 -1.93 5.08 11.53
C LEU A 75 -0.65 5.91 11.53
N ASP A 76 -0.48 6.78 12.54
CA ASP A 76 0.73 7.59 12.65
C ASP A 76 1.95 6.78 13.08
N ALA A 77 1.74 5.68 13.80
CA ALA A 77 2.78 4.75 14.20
C ALA A 77 3.39 3.95 13.04
N PHE A 78 2.75 3.91 11.86
CA PHE A 78 3.38 3.31 10.67
C PHE A 78 4.49 4.22 10.13
N GLU A 79 5.59 3.59 9.70
CA GLU A 79 6.74 4.31 9.16
C GLU A 79 6.34 5.16 7.94
N THR A 80 6.72 6.44 7.99
CA THR A 80 6.63 7.33 6.83
C THR A 80 7.92 7.25 6.04
N VAL A 81 7.84 6.79 4.80
CA VAL A 81 8.98 6.92 3.88
C VAL A 81 9.03 8.36 3.40
N VAL A 82 10.00 9.12 3.93
CA VAL A 82 10.30 10.45 3.39
C VAL A 82 10.99 10.21 2.05
N MET A 83 10.23 10.38 0.98
CA MET A 83 10.81 10.19 -0.33
C MET A 83 11.81 11.34 -0.60
N PRO A 84 13.10 11.05 -0.84
CA PRO A 84 14.09 12.10 -1.02
C PRO A 84 13.74 12.90 -2.27
N LYS A 85 13.58 14.22 -2.11
CA LYS A 85 13.47 15.15 -3.24
C LYS A 85 14.77 15.04 -4.02
N LYS A 86 14.74 14.37 -5.17
CA LYS A 86 15.86 14.36 -6.11
C LYS A 86 16.08 15.82 -6.54
N ARG A 87 17.21 16.40 -6.12
CA ARG A 87 17.69 17.72 -6.59
C ARG A 87 18.05 17.62 -8.07
#